data_AF-A0AA96G9Z1-F1
#
_entry.id   AF-A0AA96G9Z1-F1
#
_cell.length_a   1.000
_cell.length_b   1.000
_cell.length_c   1.000
_cell.angle_alpha   90.00
_cell.angle_beta   90.00
_cell.angle_gamma   90.00
#
_symmetry.space_group_name_H-M   'P 1'
#
loop_
_entity.id
_entity.type
_entity.pdbx_description
1 polymer ?
#
loop_
_entity_poly.entity_id
_entity_poly.type
_entity_poly.pdbx_seq_one_letter_code
_entity_poly.pdbx_strand_id
1 'polypeptide(L)'
;MGHRSSSIRFLMAKEIYAQLHIRWVFHAFGCIPVKRGKRDIRAIRTMLDGLAAQEVIGLFPEGGLDWRHRLDAGHLGVGYLAIKSGAPVIPASIVWDGPPFRRDDA
;
A
#
# COMPACT_ATOMS: atom_id res chain seq x y z
N MET A 1 -3.54 -14.97 24.40
CA MET A 1 -3.86 -14.06 23.27
C MET A 1 -3.03 -14.48 22.08
N GLY A 2 -3.64 -15.20 21.14
CA GLY A 2 -2.92 -15.82 20.03
C GLY A 2 -2.42 -14.76 19.04
N HIS A 3 -1.09 -14.66 18.89
CA HIS A 3 -0.49 -13.98 17.75
C HIS A 3 -0.81 -14.82 16.51
N ARG A 4 -1.89 -14.47 15.80
CA ARG A 4 -2.00 -14.90 14.40
C ARG A 4 -0.88 -14.20 13.65
N SER A 5 -0.13 -14.95 12.86
CA SER A 5 0.86 -14.39 11.94
C SER A 5 0.10 -13.53 10.91
N SER A 6 -0.12 -12.27 11.24
CA SER A 6 -0.86 -11.33 10.38
C SER A 6 0.07 -10.86 9.30
N SER A 7 0.01 -11.51 8.13
CA SER A 7 0.68 -11.02 6.92
C SER A 7 0.21 -9.59 6.62
N ILE A 8 1.15 -8.69 6.36
CA ILE A 8 0.84 -7.30 6.01
C ILE A 8 0.27 -7.28 4.59
N ARG A 9 -0.95 -6.75 4.44
CA ARG A 9 -1.61 -6.59 3.15
C ARG A 9 -1.24 -5.24 2.57
N PHE A 10 -0.46 -5.23 1.49
CA PHE A 10 -0.06 -4.02 0.81
C PHE A 10 -1.01 -3.62 -0.32
N LEU A 11 -1.13 -2.32 -0.56
CA LEU A 11 -1.79 -1.78 -1.75
C LEU A 11 -0.89 -1.98 -2.97
N MET A 12 -1.49 -2.33 -4.09
CA MET A 12 -0.76 -2.56 -5.33
C MET A 12 -1.47 -1.91 -6.51
N ALA A 13 -0.71 -1.20 -7.35
CA ALA A 13 -1.25 -0.60 -8.57
C ALA A 13 -1.86 -1.69 -9.47
N LYS A 14 -3.08 -1.46 -9.95
CA LYS A 14 -3.82 -2.45 -10.75
C LYS A 14 -3.08 -2.87 -12.01
N GLU A 15 -2.25 -1.99 -12.58
CA GLU A 15 -1.42 -2.26 -13.75
C GLU A 15 -0.38 -3.36 -13.48
N ILE A 16 0.23 -3.34 -12.29
CA ILE A 16 1.18 -4.38 -11.83
C ILE A 16 0.41 -5.66 -11.50
N TYR A 17 -0.75 -5.52 -10.85
CA TYR A 17 -1.62 -6.64 -10.50
C TYR A 17 -2.18 -7.40 -11.72
N ALA A 18 -2.34 -6.71 -12.85
CA ALA A 18 -2.93 -7.28 -14.07
C ALA A 18 -1.95 -8.11 -14.91
N GLN A 19 -0.65 -8.11 -14.57
CA GLN A 19 0.33 -8.97 -15.24
C GLN A 19 0.04 -10.45 -14.93
N LEU A 20 -0.46 -11.16 -15.95
CA LEU A 20 -1.13 -12.47 -15.84
C LEU A 20 -0.28 -13.55 -15.14
N HIS A 21 1.04 -13.43 -15.22
CA HIS A 21 2.02 -14.38 -14.69
C HIS A 21 2.21 -14.33 -13.16
N ILE A 22 1.86 -13.23 -12.48
CA ILE A 22 2.11 -13.04 -11.03
C ILE A 22 0.80 -12.89 -10.22
N ARG A 23 -0.35 -12.88 -10.90
CA ARG A 23 -1.67 -12.65 -10.29
C ARG A 23 -2.00 -13.63 -9.16
N TRP A 24 -1.60 -14.91 -9.25
CA TRP A 24 -1.85 -15.91 -8.22
C TRP A 24 -1.05 -15.64 -6.93
N VAL A 25 0.18 -15.14 -7.07
CA VAL A 25 1.06 -14.77 -5.95
C VAL A 25 0.44 -13.62 -5.18
N PHE A 26 0.04 -12.55 -5.86
CA PHE A 26 -0.56 -11.38 -5.21
C PHE A 26 -1.92 -11.68 -4.57
N HIS A 27 -2.67 -12.64 -5.13
CA HIS A 27 -3.90 -13.13 -4.50
C HIS A 27 -3.61 -13.91 -3.21
N ALA A 28 -2.55 -14.73 -3.20
CA ALA A 28 -2.13 -15.48 -2.01
C ALA A 28 -1.61 -14.56 -0.89
N PHE A 29 -0.94 -13.45 -1.24
CA PHE A 29 -0.48 -12.43 -0.28
C PHE A 29 -1.58 -11.44 0.15
N GLY A 30 -2.77 -11.52 -0.43
CA GLY A 30 -3.89 -10.65 -0.07
C GLY A 30 -3.72 -9.19 -0.48
N CYS A 31 -2.93 -8.88 -1.51
CA CYS A 31 -2.73 -7.50 -1.97
C CYS A 31 -4.04 -6.82 -2.37
N ILE A 32 -4.17 -5.52 -2.06
CA ILE A 32 -5.36 -4.73 -2.38
C ILE A 32 -5.10 -3.94 -3.67
N PRO A 33 -5.74 -4.28 -4.80
CA PRO A 33 -5.50 -3.58 -6.06
C PRO A 33 -6.12 -2.18 -6.03
N VAL A 34 -5.34 -1.17 -6.43
CA VAL A 34 -5.75 0.23 -6.47
C VAL A 34 -5.55 0.83 -7.86
N LYS A 35 -6.51 1.63 -8.32
CA LYS A 35 -6.37 2.39 -9.58
C LYS A 35 -5.60 3.69 -9.35
N ARG A 36 -4.56 3.95 -10.14
CA ARG A 36 -3.83 5.22 -10.10
C ARG A 36 -4.69 6.38 -10.61
N GLY A 37 -4.51 7.57 -10.04
CA GLY A 37 -5.09 8.83 -10.53
C GLY A 37 -6.57 9.09 -10.22
N LYS A 38 -7.29 8.16 -9.56
CA LYS A 38 -8.68 8.39 -9.10
C LYS A 38 -8.84 8.00 -7.63
N ARG A 39 -9.73 8.68 -6.91
CA ARG A 39 -10.20 8.25 -5.58
C ARG A 39 -10.85 6.87 -5.71
N ASP A 40 -10.10 5.82 -5.40
CA ASP A 40 -10.59 4.44 -5.45
C ASP A 40 -11.34 4.10 -4.16
N ILE A 41 -12.62 4.47 -4.12
CA ILE A 41 -13.51 4.23 -2.97
C ILE A 41 -13.61 2.74 -2.65
N ARG A 42 -13.51 1.85 -3.66
CA ARG A 42 -13.56 0.41 -3.43
C ARG A 42 -12.35 -0.06 -2.65
N ALA A 43 -11.16 0.41 -3.02
CA ALA A 43 -9.94 0.11 -2.27
C ALA A 43 -10.03 0.58 -0.81
N ILE A 44 -10.54 1.80 -0.57
CA ILE A 44 -10.75 2.32 0.79
C ILE A 44 -11.69 1.42 1.60
N ARG A 45 -12.80 0.98 1.00
CA ARG A 45 -13.73 0.06 1.66
C ARG A 45 -13.07 -1.28 1.98
N THR A 46 -12.32 -1.86 1.05
CA THR A 46 -11.60 -3.11 1.28
C THR A 46 -10.57 -2.98 2.42
N MET A 47 -9.89 -1.85 2.54
CA MET A 47 -8.98 -1.59 3.65
C MET A 47 -9.74 -1.47 4.98
N LEU A 48 -10.87 -0.77 5.02
CA LEU A 48 -11.71 -0.67 6.21
C LEU A 48 -12.22 -2.05 6.66
N ASP A 49 -12.69 -2.87 5.72
CA ASP A 49 -13.17 -4.23 5.99
C ASP A 49 -12.03 -5.11 6.54
N GLY A 50 -10.81 -5.01 5.99
CA GLY A 50 -9.63 -5.72 6.48
C GLY A 50 -9.20 -5.30 7.89
N LEU A 51 -9.17 -3.98 8.16
CA LEU A 51 -8.89 -3.46 9.51
C LEU A 51 -9.94 -3.91 10.53
N ALA A 52 -11.22 -3.94 10.15
CA ALA A 52 -12.29 -4.48 10.99
C ALA A 52 -12.09 -5.98 11.29
N ALA A 53 -11.55 -6.74 10.33
CA ALA A 53 -11.16 -8.13 10.49
C ALA A 53 -9.84 -8.36 11.26
N GLN A 54 -9.27 -7.29 11.87
CA GLN A 54 -8.00 -7.32 12.61
C GLN A 54 -6.78 -7.68 11.73
N GLU A 55 -6.86 -7.37 10.44
CA GLU A 55 -5.72 -7.48 9.52
C GLU A 55 -4.81 -6.25 9.60
N VAL A 56 -3.58 -6.40 9.11
CA VAL A 56 -2.60 -5.30 9.04
C VAL A 56 -2.53 -4.79 7.61
N ILE A 57 -2.76 -3.49 7.43
CA ILE A 57 -2.71 -2.82 6.12
C ILE A 57 -1.42 -2.01 6.02
N GLY A 58 -0.60 -2.30 5.01
CA GLY A 58 0.58 -1.53 4.66
C GLY A 58 0.29 -0.61 3.47
N LEU A 59 0.57 0.68 3.61
CA LEU A 59 0.36 1.66 2.54
C LEU A 59 1.49 2.68 2.50
N PHE A 60 1.67 3.28 1.33
CA PHE A 60 2.56 4.42 1.13
C PHE A 60 1.69 5.64 0.84
N PRO A 61 1.76 6.70 1.66
CA PRO A 61 0.84 7.82 1.53
C PRO A 61 0.95 8.53 0.19
N GLU A 62 2.13 8.51 -0.45
CA GLU A 62 2.38 9.05 -1.78
C GLU A 62 1.66 8.33 -2.93
N GLY A 63 1.32 7.05 -2.75
CA GLY A 63 0.73 6.21 -3.81
C GLY A 63 1.66 5.93 -5.01
N GLY A 64 2.91 6.40 -4.99
CA GLY A 64 3.91 6.25 -6.05
C GLY A 64 5.28 5.82 -5.52
N LEU A 65 6.19 5.52 -6.45
CA LEU A 65 7.61 5.30 -6.17
C LEU A 65 8.35 6.57 -6.57
N ASP A 66 9.09 7.16 -5.63
CA ASP A 66 10.02 8.25 -5.91
C ASP A 66 11.45 7.68 -6.01
N TRP A 67 12.13 8.00 -7.12
CA TRP A 67 13.49 7.55 -7.41
C TRP A 67 14.56 8.58 -7.01
N ARG A 68 14.13 9.76 -6.59
CA ARG A 68 14.97 10.91 -6.21
C ARG A 68 15.17 10.98 -4.69
N HIS A 69 14.72 9.97 -3.96
CA HIS A 69 14.74 9.87 -2.49
C HIS A 69 13.98 11.04 -1.83
N ARG A 70 12.90 11.50 -2.46
CA ARG A 70 12.05 12.57 -1.93
C ARG A 70 10.76 11.97 -1.36
N LEU A 71 10.32 12.57 -0.25
CA LEU A 71 8.95 12.42 0.22
C LEU A 71 8.11 13.47 -0.49
N ASP A 72 7.04 13.03 -1.13
CA ASP A 72 6.08 13.88 -1.80
C ASP A 72 4.92 14.20 -0.82
N ALA A 73 3.79 14.70 -1.32
CA ALA A 73 2.62 14.93 -0.50
C ALA A 73 1.72 13.69 -0.44
N GLY A 74 1.52 13.18 0.77
CA GLY A 74 0.60 12.08 1.02
C GLY A 74 -0.85 12.37 0.58
N HIS A 75 -1.51 11.36 0.04
CA HIS A 75 -2.91 11.43 -0.34
C HIS A 75 -3.84 11.51 0.89
N LEU A 76 -4.81 12.43 0.85
CA LEU A 76 -5.83 12.63 1.89
C LEU A 76 -6.63 11.36 2.24
N GLY A 77 -6.72 10.40 1.32
CA GLY A 77 -7.42 9.13 1.55
C GLY A 77 -6.82 8.32 2.71
N VAL A 78 -5.52 8.46 2.97
CA VAL A 78 -4.86 7.80 4.11
C VAL A 78 -5.32 8.39 5.44
N GLY A 79 -5.40 9.71 5.53
CA GLY A 79 -5.93 10.39 6.71
C GLY A 79 -7.39 10.00 6.99
N TYR A 80 -8.21 9.93 5.94
CA TYR A 80 -9.58 9.44 6.06
C TYR A 80 -9.64 7.99 6.59
N LEU A 81 -8.80 7.09 6.07
CA LEU A 81 -8.74 5.70 6.51
C LEU A 81 -8.37 5.59 8.00
N ALA A 82 -7.36 6.33 8.45
CA ALA A 82 -6.93 6.35 9.85
C ALA A 82 -8.06 6.81 10.78
N ILE A 83 -8.69 7.95 10.46
CA ILE A 83 -9.80 8.50 11.26
C ILE A 83 -11.00 7.54 11.27
N LYS A 84 -11.37 7.00 10.10
CA LYS A 84 -12.59 6.20 9.95
C LYS A 84 -12.46 4.81 10.56
N SER A 85 -11.28 4.20 10.51
CA SER A 85 -11.03 2.87 11.08
C SER A 85 -10.84 2.90 12.59
N GLY A 86 -10.30 3.99 13.15
CA GLY A 86 -9.84 4.03 14.54
C GLY A 86 -8.68 3.08 14.83
N ALA A 87 -8.07 2.48 13.79
CA ALA A 87 -6.96 1.56 13.95
C ALA A 87 -5.67 2.32 14.34
N PRO A 88 -4.78 1.71 15.15
CA PRO A 88 -3.49 2.29 15.45
C PRO A 88 -2.68 2.54 14.18
N VAL A 89 -2.11 3.74 14.05
CA VAL A 89 -1.24 4.10 12.93
C VAL A 89 0.22 3.96 13.39
N ILE A 90 0.97 3.10 12.71
CA ILE A 90 2.41 2.90 12.95
C ILE A 90 3.18 3.61 11.83
N PRO A 91 3.85 4.73 12.10
CA PRO A 91 4.71 5.36 11.10
C PRO A 91 5.96 4.49 10.88
N ALA A 92 6.33 4.33 9.62
CA ALA A 92 7.54 3.61 9.21
C ALA A 92 8.22 4.37 8.06
N SER A 93 9.55 4.24 7.96
CA SER A 93 10.33 4.80 6.87
C SER A 93 11.26 3.73 6.31
N ILE A 94 11.47 3.78 4.99
CA ILE A 94 12.44 2.94 4.28
C ILE A 94 13.52 3.89 3.80
N VAL A 95 14.76 3.68 4.24
CA VAL A 95 15.91 4.51 3.89
C VAL A 95 16.92 3.64 3.14
N TRP A 96 17.51 4.21 2.09
CA TRP A 96 18.55 3.59 1.29
C TRP A 96 19.81 4.46 1.35
N ASP A 97 20.93 3.86 1.73
CA ASP A 97 22.24 4.49 1.89
C ASP A 97 23.17 4.25 0.68
N GLY A 98 22.74 3.44 -0.28
CA GLY A 98 23.48 3.20 -1.52
C GLY A 98 23.33 4.32 -2.56
N PRO A 99 24.02 4.20 -3.71
CA PRO A 99 23.89 5.17 -4.78
C PRO A 99 22.41 5.27 -5.24
N PRO A 100 21.96 6.45 -5.70
CA PRO A 100 20.61 6.60 -6.22
C PRO A 100 20.40 5.60 -7.35
N PHE A 101 19.24 4.94 -7.36
CA PHE A 101 18.89 4.00 -8.42
C PHE A 101 18.94 4.76 -9.75
N ARG A 102 19.91 4.40 -10.60
CA ARG A 102 20.08 4.99 -11.93
C ARG A 102 18.92 4.47 -12.78
N ARG A 103 18.11 5.40 -13.28
CA ARG A 103 17.11 5.08 -14.29
C ARG A 103 17.79 5.19 -15.65
N ASP A 104 18.16 4.08 -16.25
CA ASP A 104 18.64 4.02 -17.64
C ASP A 104 17.43 4.00 -18.58
N ASP A 105 16.72 5.14 -18.68
CA ASP A 105 15.60 5.31 -19.61
C ASP A 105 15.86 6.57 -20.46
N ALA A 106 16.26 6.31 -21.71
CA ALA A 106 16.17 7.20 -22.87
C ALA A 106 14.71 7.44 -23.30
#